data_AF-A0A398AKP0-F1
#
_entry.id   AF-A0A398AKP0-F1
#
_cell.length_a   1.000
_cell.length_b   1.000
_cell.length_c   1.000
_cell.angle_alpha   90.00
_cell.angle_beta   90.00
_cell.angle_gamma   90.00
#
_symmetry.space_group_name_H-M   'P 1'
#
loop_
_entity.id
_entity.type
_entity.pdbx_description
1 polymer ?
#
loop_
_entity_poly.entity_id
_entity_poly.type
_entity_poly.pdbx_seq_one_letter_code
_entity_poly.pdbx_strand_id
1 'polypeptide(L)'
;MAKERDHHPNKDKKLLVGVIWNFSTELKLIFMALLVIFTLATLLPFIPSSFSLSASDFRFCISRFSPAVPVNITSTAVNVTPEKTSTEPVVLDNGVIKRTFTGHGSAAYNFVTMSAYRGGVNSFAVIGLSSKPLHVYGHPSYRCEWVPLDPTKDPVSTTGFKILTDWGYGRIYTTVVERFDGYYHNQFMVVNDCLHRYRFKAKWMFFFDVDEFMYVPEKETIKSVMESLEEYSQFTIEQMPMSSRICYSGDGPARTYRKWGFEKMAYRDVKKVPRRDRKYAVQPQNVFATGVHMSQNLQGKTYHKAESKIRYFHYHGSISQRREPCRHLSNDSRVVFENNPYVLDTTIRDVGLAVKMFEMRTIGDRLLRTRQ
;
A
#
# COMPACT_ATOMS: atom_id res chain seq x y z
N MET A 1 62.70 9.29 6.79
CA MET A 1 62.81 9.08 5.33
C MET A 1 61.62 8.28 4.86
N ALA A 2 60.64 8.93 4.26
CA ALA A 2 59.55 8.29 3.52
C ALA A 2 59.12 9.29 2.45
N LYS A 3 59.19 8.89 1.17
CA LYS A 3 58.57 9.63 0.08
C LYS A 3 57.73 8.68 -0.75
N GLU A 4 56.49 9.09 -0.84
CA GLU A 4 55.28 8.47 -1.36
C GLU A 4 55.33 8.32 -2.89
N ARG A 5 54.77 7.21 -3.40
CA ARG A 5 54.54 6.96 -4.83
C ARG A 5 53.11 7.39 -5.16
N ASP A 6 52.94 8.40 -6.00
CA ASP A 6 51.66 8.76 -6.61
C ASP A 6 51.49 8.07 -7.98
N HIS A 7 50.33 7.45 -8.16
CA HIS A 7 49.89 6.77 -9.37
C HIS A 7 48.94 7.69 -10.15
N HIS A 8 49.29 8.03 -11.40
CA HIS A 8 48.55 8.97 -12.26
C HIS A 8 47.44 8.27 -13.09
N PRO A 9 46.15 8.65 -13.00
CA PRO A 9 45.06 8.04 -13.78
C PRO A 9 44.62 8.86 -15.01
N ASN A 10 45.51 9.69 -15.61
CA ASN A 10 45.10 10.75 -16.54
C ASN A 10 45.65 10.63 -17.98
N LYS A 11 46.20 9.47 -18.39
CA LYS A 11 46.70 9.28 -19.77
C LYS A 11 45.66 8.75 -20.74
N ASP A 12 44.76 7.87 -20.31
CA ASP A 12 43.84 7.17 -21.24
C ASP A 12 42.72 8.07 -21.78
N LYS A 13 42.22 9.02 -20.98
CA LYS A 13 41.19 9.98 -21.41
C LYS A 13 41.69 10.97 -22.46
N LYS A 14 42.98 11.32 -22.43
CA LYS A 14 43.59 12.23 -23.42
C LYS A 14 43.82 11.55 -24.76
N LEU A 15 44.08 10.24 -24.77
CA LEU A 15 44.38 9.48 -25.97
C LEU A 15 43.12 9.27 -26.83
N LEU A 16 41.96 9.05 -26.21
CA LEU A 16 40.69 8.88 -26.92
C LEU A 16 40.22 10.17 -27.61
N VAL A 17 40.39 11.32 -26.96
CA VAL A 17 39.97 12.64 -27.49
C VAL A 17 40.89 13.11 -28.64
N GLY A 18 42.19 12.75 -28.59
CA GLY A 18 43.16 13.10 -29.63
C GLY A 18 42.94 12.35 -30.96
N VAL A 19 42.45 11.11 -30.91
CA VAL A 19 42.21 10.30 -32.12
C VAL A 19 40.99 10.79 -32.90
N ILE A 20 39.93 11.24 -32.21
CA ILE A 20 38.68 11.70 -32.84
C ILE A 20 38.88 13.01 -33.63
N TRP A 21 39.86 13.84 -33.25
CA TRP A 21 40.08 15.15 -33.89
C TRP A 21 40.81 15.06 -35.23
N ASN A 22 41.52 13.96 -35.51
CA ASN A 22 42.33 13.76 -36.72
C ASN A 22 41.58 13.12 -37.90
N PHE A 23 40.29 12.81 -37.75
CA PHE A 23 39.51 12.22 -38.84
C PHE A 23 39.05 13.26 -39.88
N SER A 24 38.90 12.80 -41.13
CA SER A 24 38.33 13.60 -42.22
C SER A 24 36.91 14.07 -41.87
N THR A 25 36.49 15.18 -42.47
CA THR A 25 35.17 15.79 -42.25
C THR A 25 34.02 14.80 -42.47
N GLU A 26 34.15 13.94 -43.48
CA GLU A 26 33.19 12.87 -43.78
C GLU A 26 33.02 11.88 -42.63
N LEU A 27 34.13 11.43 -42.03
CA LEU A 27 34.07 10.46 -40.95
C LEU A 27 33.55 11.08 -39.64
N LYS A 28 33.84 12.36 -39.41
CA LYS A 28 33.26 13.12 -38.29
C LYS A 28 31.74 13.23 -38.42
N LEU A 29 31.22 13.46 -39.63
CA LEU A 29 29.78 13.47 -39.90
C LEU A 29 29.14 12.11 -39.62
N ILE A 30 29.78 11.02 -40.05
CA ILE A 30 29.31 9.65 -39.79
C ILE A 30 29.25 9.35 -38.29
N PHE A 31 30.28 9.70 -37.52
CA PHE A 31 30.28 9.49 -36.08
C PHE A 31 29.22 10.32 -35.36
N MET A 32 29.00 11.57 -35.78
CA MET A 32 27.93 12.40 -35.23
C MET A 32 26.55 11.83 -35.55
N ALA A 33 26.33 11.35 -36.79
CA ALA A 33 25.07 10.72 -37.18
C ALA A 33 24.80 9.44 -36.37
N LEU A 34 25.82 8.59 -36.18
CA LEU A 34 25.71 7.38 -35.36
C LEU A 34 25.39 7.71 -33.89
N LEU A 35 26.02 8.74 -33.34
CA LEU A 35 25.78 9.17 -31.96
C LEU A 35 24.34 9.68 -31.78
N VAL A 36 23.81 10.42 -32.76
CA VAL A 36 22.39 10.84 -32.78
C VAL A 36 21.46 9.63 -32.88
N ILE A 37 21.74 8.66 -33.75
CA ILE A 37 20.93 7.45 -33.90
C ILE A 37 20.92 6.62 -32.61
N PHE A 38 22.08 6.42 -31.97
CA PHE A 38 22.16 5.67 -30.72
C PHE A 38 21.44 6.40 -29.57
N THR A 39 21.57 7.73 -29.47
CA THR A 39 20.81 8.49 -28.47
C THR A 39 19.29 8.38 -28.70
N LEU A 40 18.80 8.49 -29.93
CA LEU A 40 17.38 8.27 -30.27
C LEU A 40 16.93 6.83 -29.95
N ALA A 41 17.73 5.83 -30.29
CA ALA A 41 17.43 4.42 -30.00
C ALA A 41 17.37 4.13 -28.48
N THR A 42 18.19 4.82 -27.67
CA THR A 42 18.11 4.71 -26.20
C THR A 42 16.91 5.44 -25.60
N LEU A 43 16.32 6.40 -26.33
CA LEU A 43 15.14 7.17 -25.90
C LEU A 43 13.82 6.52 -26.37
N LEU A 44 13.85 5.69 -27.42
CA LEU A 44 12.69 4.94 -27.93
C LEU A 44 11.93 4.09 -26.89
N PRO A 45 12.59 3.42 -25.91
CA PRO A 45 11.91 2.70 -24.84
C PRO A 45 11.16 3.59 -23.83
N PHE A 46 11.40 4.91 -23.86
CA PHE A 46 10.75 5.89 -22.97
C PHE A 46 9.55 6.58 -23.64
N ILE A 47 9.21 6.21 -24.88
CA ILE A 47 7.98 6.65 -25.54
C ILE A 47 6.84 5.70 -25.12
N PRO A 48 5.76 6.18 -24.48
CA PRO A 48 4.65 5.35 -24.07
C PRO A 48 3.98 4.70 -25.29
N SER A 49 3.68 3.40 -25.18
CA SER A 49 3.10 2.53 -26.20
C SER A 49 1.62 2.81 -26.48
N SER A 50 1.23 4.07 -26.65
CA SER A 50 -0.15 4.49 -26.92
C SER A 50 -0.49 4.66 -28.41
N PHE A 51 0.42 4.33 -29.31
CA PHE A 51 0.14 4.28 -30.76
C PHE A 51 0.48 2.91 -31.34
N SER A 52 -0.35 1.92 -31.04
CA SER A 52 -0.57 0.79 -31.95
C SER A 52 -2.05 0.77 -32.29
N LEU A 53 -2.38 1.30 -33.47
CA LEU A 53 -3.67 1.11 -34.12
C LEU A 53 -3.76 -0.35 -34.55
N SER A 54 -4.55 -1.15 -33.83
CA SER A 54 -5.04 -2.44 -34.34
C SER A 54 -6.53 -2.34 -34.53
N ALA A 55 -6.95 -2.24 -35.79
CA ALA A 55 -8.32 -2.33 -36.23
C ALA A 55 -8.73 -3.80 -36.27
N SER A 56 -9.41 -4.27 -35.22
CA SER A 56 -10.21 -5.50 -35.28
C SER A 56 -11.19 -5.54 -34.11
N ASP A 57 -12.46 -5.60 -34.50
CA ASP A 57 -13.60 -6.16 -33.76
C ASP A 57 -14.45 -5.22 -32.90
N PHE A 58 -15.07 -4.28 -33.61
CA PHE A 58 -16.51 -4.09 -33.54
C PHE A 58 -17.23 -5.44 -33.72
N ARG A 59 -18.01 -5.92 -32.71
CA ARG A 59 -19.30 -6.62 -32.92
C ARG A 59 -19.98 -7.14 -31.63
N PHE A 60 -21.28 -6.79 -31.49
CA PHE A 60 -22.38 -7.42 -30.72
C PHE A 60 -22.40 -7.29 -29.18
N CYS A 61 -23.52 -7.07 -28.47
CA CYS A 61 -24.91 -6.64 -28.73
C CYS A 61 -25.51 -6.31 -27.35
N ILE A 62 -26.09 -5.13 -27.14
CA ILE A 62 -27.53 -4.87 -26.90
C ILE A 62 -28.23 -5.80 -25.90
N SER A 63 -28.61 -5.27 -24.73
CA SER A 63 -30.02 -5.25 -24.25
C SER A 63 -30.24 -4.28 -23.07
N ARG A 64 -31.18 -3.34 -23.27
CA ARG A 64 -31.88 -2.43 -22.33
C ARG A 64 -32.81 -3.26 -21.39
N PHE A 65 -33.27 -2.91 -20.19
CA PHE A 65 -34.00 -1.74 -19.62
C PHE A 65 -34.01 -1.92 -18.06
N SER A 66 -33.73 -0.91 -17.21
CA SER A 66 -34.63 0.09 -16.55
C SER A 66 -35.60 -0.47 -15.45
N PRO A 67 -36.15 0.34 -14.50
CA PRO A 67 -35.49 0.92 -13.31
C PRO A 67 -36.34 0.88 -11.99
N ALA A 68 -35.67 1.21 -10.86
CA ALA A 68 -36.16 1.82 -9.59
C ALA A 68 -37.26 1.08 -8.76
N VAL A 69 -37.28 1.11 -7.41
CA VAL A 69 -37.63 2.23 -6.50
C VAL A 69 -37.35 1.79 -5.04
N PRO A 70 -37.10 2.71 -4.08
CA PRO A 70 -36.41 2.46 -2.80
C PRO A 70 -37.35 2.41 -1.57
N VAL A 71 -36.99 1.71 -0.49
CA VAL A 71 -37.53 2.01 0.86
C VAL A 71 -36.53 1.69 1.99
N ASN A 72 -36.06 2.78 2.57
CA ASN A 72 -35.70 3.13 3.95
C ASN A 72 -36.15 2.20 5.12
N ILE A 73 -35.28 2.01 6.14
CA ILE A 73 -35.54 2.20 7.60
C ILE A 73 -34.84 1.18 8.55
N THR A 74 -34.02 1.78 9.43
CA THR A 74 -33.53 1.43 10.80
C THR A 74 -32.98 0.04 11.14
N SER A 75 -31.77 0.11 11.67
CA SER A 75 -31.02 -0.92 12.38
C SER A 75 -31.59 -1.24 13.77
N THR A 76 -31.81 -2.52 14.04
CA THR A 76 -31.72 -3.11 15.38
C THR A 76 -30.80 -4.33 15.31
N ALA A 77 -29.72 -4.29 16.09
CA ALA A 77 -28.76 -5.38 16.18
C ALA A 77 -29.33 -6.53 17.02
N VAL A 78 -29.40 -7.73 16.44
CA VAL A 78 -29.73 -8.96 17.18
C VAL A 78 -28.49 -9.87 17.17
N ASN A 79 -28.01 -10.20 18.36
CA ASN A 79 -27.02 -11.26 18.60
C ASN A 79 -27.66 -12.60 18.25
N VAL A 80 -27.16 -13.29 17.22
CA VAL A 80 -27.60 -14.65 16.88
C VAL A 80 -26.41 -15.61 17.06
N THR A 81 -26.54 -16.47 18.06
CA THR A 81 -25.74 -17.68 18.25
C THR A 81 -26.01 -18.64 17.08
N PRO A 82 -24.98 -19.23 16.43
CA PRO A 82 -25.23 -20.08 15.26
C PRO A 82 -25.79 -21.44 15.67
N GLU A 83 -27.07 -21.66 15.37
CA GLU A 83 -27.73 -22.96 15.46
C GLU A 83 -27.24 -23.88 14.33
N LYS A 84 -26.91 -25.12 14.70
CA LYS A 84 -26.34 -26.13 13.80
C LYS A 84 -27.49 -26.93 13.19
N THR A 85 -27.92 -26.59 11.97
CA THR A 85 -28.95 -27.37 11.26
C THR A 85 -28.34 -28.16 10.11
N SER A 86 -28.44 -29.49 10.20
CA SER A 86 -28.10 -30.46 9.16
C SER A 86 -28.90 -30.17 7.88
N THR A 87 -28.21 -30.05 6.74
CA THR A 87 -28.80 -29.71 5.44
C THR A 87 -28.69 -30.89 4.48
N GLU A 88 -29.70 -31.76 4.47
CA GLU A 88 -30.02 -32.53 3.26
C GLU A 88 -31.02 -31.74 2.40
N PRO A 89 -30.92 -31.80 1.06
CA PRO A 89 -31.78 -31.04 0.17
C PRO A 89 -33.22 -31.55 0.22
N VAL A 90 -34.16 -30.69 0.62
CA VAL A 90 -35.59 -31.00 0.60
C VAL A 90 -36.11 -30.92 -0.84
N VAL A 91 -36.60 -32.04 -1.36
CA VAL A 91 -37.29 -32.13 -2.66
C VAL A 91 -38.77 -31.83 -2.44
N LEU A 92 -39.31 -30.85 -3.18
CA LEU A 92 -40.74 -30.51 -3.13
C LEU A 92 -41.56 -31.47 -3.99
N ASP A 93 -42.86 -31.62 -3.71
CA ASP A 93 -43.76 -32.57 -4.36
C ASP A 93 -43.87 -32.42 -5.90
N ASN A 94 -43.46 -31.27 -6.44
CA ASN A 94 -43.39 -31.01 -7.87
C ASN A 94 -42.01 -31.33 -8.50
N GLY A 95 -41.14 -32.04 -7.79
CA GLY A 95 -39.80 -32.40 -8.25
C GLY A 95 -38.77 -31.26 -8.19
N VAL A 96 -39.15 -30.08 -7.69
CA VAL A 96 -38.24 -28.94 -7.56
C VAL A 96 -37.39 -29.10 -6.30
N ILE A 97 -36.07 -29.16 -6.47
CA ILE A 97 -35.12 -29.20 -5.36
C ILE A 97 -35.01 -27.80 -4.76
N LYS A 98 -35.47 -27.61 -3.53
CA LYS A 98 -35.32 -26.35 -2.80
C LYS A 98 -33.88 -26.24 -2.29
N ARG A 99 -33.04 -25.51 -3.04
CA ARG A 99 -31.67 -25.18 -2.61
C ARG A 99 -31.72 -23.96 -1.70
N THR A 100 -31.49 -24.17 -0.41
CA THR A 100 -31.30 -23.09 0.57
C THR A 100 -29.85 -22.61 0.55
N PHE A 101 -29.64 -21.32 0.33
CA PHE A 101 -28.32 -20.70 0.52
C PHE A 101 -28.11 -20.39 1.99
N THR A 102 -27.37 -21.25 2.68
CA THR A 102 -26.98 -20.99 4.08
C THR A 102 -25.75 -20.08 4.09
N GLY A 103 -25.91 -18.85 4.59
CA GLY A 103 -24.80 -17.91 4.72
C GLY A 103 -23.84 -18.35 5.83
N HIS A 104 -22.70 -18.92 5.45
CA HIS A 104 -21.65 -19.29 6.40
C HIS A 104 -20.67 -18.11 6.62
N GLY A 105 -21.06 -17.14 7.44
CA GLY A 105 -20.18 -16.08 7.97
C GLY A 105 -20.57 -14.64 7.63
N SER A 106 -19.79 -13.69 8.18
CA SER A 106 -19.93 -12.26 7.91
C SER A 106 -19.35 -11.92 6.53
N ALA A 107 -20.10 -11.21 5.69
CA ALA A 107 -19.59 -10.72 4.43
C ALA A 107 -18.42 -9.75 4.69
N ALA A 108 -17.21 -10.14 4.31
CA ALA A 108 -16.13 -9.16 4.16
C ALA A 108 -16.62 -8.11 3.15
N TYR A 109 -16.49 -6.83 3.47
CA TYR A 109 -16.83 -5.77 2.53
C TYR A 109 -16.16 -6.05 1.18
N ASN A 110 -16.96 -6.15 0.12
CA ASN A 110 -16.47 -6.39 -1.24
C ASN A 110 -15.48 -5.30 -1.68
N PHE A 111 -15.62 -4.11 -1.12
CA PHE A 111 -14.72 -2.98 -1.28
C PHE A 111 -14.98 -2.00 -0.14
N VAL A 112 -13.99 -1.76 0.71
CA VAL A 112 -14.00 -0.69 1.70
C VAL A 112 -13.40 0.53 1.04
N THR A 113 -14.26 1.44 0.58
CA THR A 113 -13.82 2.73 0.07
C THR A 113 -13.08 3.47 1.17
N MET A 114 -11.78 3.68 0.98
CA MET A 114 -10.98 4.51 1.88
C MET A 114 -11.17 5.97 1.48
N SER A 115 -11.03 6.26 0.18
CA SER A 115 -11.08 7.63 -0.33
C SER A 115 -11.34 7.70 -1.82
N ALA A 116 -11.68 8.89 -2.31
CA ALA A 116 -11.75 9.20 -3.74
C ALA A 116 -11.05 10.54 -4.02
N TYR A 117 -10.27 10.60 -5.09
CA TYR A 117 -9.37 11.71 -5.41
C TYR A 117 -9.59 12.21 -6.81
N ARG A 118 -9.65 13.52 -7.04
CA ARG A 118 -9.65 14.04 -8.41
C ARG A 118 -8.22 14.06 -8.96
N GLY A 119 -7.97 13.36 -10.07
CA GLY A 119 -6.68 13.31 -10.76
C GLY A 119 -6.52 14.40 -11.83
N GLY A 120 -7.62 15.00 -12.26
CA GLY A 120 -7.67 15.97 -13.36
C GLY A 120 -9.10 16.45 -13.63
N VAL A 121 -9.31 17.22 -14.70
CA VAL A 121 -10.64 17.80 -15.00
C VAL A 121 -11.72 16.72 -15.14
N ASN A 122 -11.37 15.60 -15.78
CA ASN A 122 -12.28 14.47 -16.05
C ASN A 122 -11.76 13.15 -15.47
N SER A 123 -10.90 13.19 -14.46
CA SER A 123 -10.34 11.98 -13.87
C SER A 123 -10.40 12.00 -12.34
N PHE A 124 -10.68 10.84 -11.76
CA PHE A 124 -10.61 10.61 -10.34
C PHE A 124 -10.07 9.21 -10.03
N ALA A 125 -9.56 8.97 -8.83
CA ALA A 125 -9.14 7.67 -8.38
C ALA A 125 -9.89 7.30 -7.10
N VAL A 126 -10.46 6.10 -7.04
CA VAL A 126 -11.04 5.57 -5.80
C VAL A 126 -10.05 4.57 -5.21
N ILE A 127 -9.61 4.82 -3.99
CA ILE A 127 -8.75 3.91 -3.25
C ILE A 127 -9.60 3.19 -2.22
N GLY A 128 -9.47 1.87 -2.19
CA GLY A 128 -10.12 1.06 -1.18
C GLY A 128 -9.34 -0.20 -0.87
N LEU A 129 -9.69 -0.81 0.25
CA LEU A 129 -9.29 -2.18 0.55
C LEU A 129 -10.34 -3.13 0.02
N SER A 130 -9.92 -4.20 -0.63
CA SER A 130 -10.83 -5.26 -1.03
C SER A 130 -10.25 -6.62 -0.76
N SER A 131 -11.12 -7.62 -0.67
CA SER A 131 -10.76 -9.02 -0.51
C SER A 131 -9.91 -9.50 -1.69
N LYS A 132 -8.66 -9.88 -1.42
CA LYS A 132 -7.74 -10.46 -2.42
C LYS A 132 -8.34 -11.71 -3.08
N PRO A 133 -8.96 -12.67 -2.35
CA PRO A 133 -9.72 -13.76 -2.98
C PRO A 133 -10.82 -13.31 -3.95
N LEU A 134 -11.56 -12.23 -3.65
CA LEU A 134 -12.57 -11.70 -4.56
C LEU A 134 -11.94 -11.26 -5.89
N HIS A 135 -10.78 -10.60 -5.84
CA HIS A 135 -10.08 -10.15 -7.04
C HIS A 135 -9.45 -11.27 -7.85
N VAL A 136 -8.93 -12.30 -7.18
CA VAL A 136 -8.27 -13.44 -7.82
C VAL A 136 -9.27 -14.39 -8.48
N TYR A 137 -10.41 -14.65 -7.83
CA TYR A 137 -11.36 -15.66 -8.31
C TYR A 137 -12.61 -15.05 -8.94
N GLY A 138 -13.14 -13.97 -8.35
CA GLY A 138 -14.41 -13.36 -8.78
C GLY A 138 -14.27 -12.30 -9.88
N HIS A 139 -13.06 -11.78 -10.12
CA HIS A 139 -12.77 -10.79 -11.16
C HIS A 139 -13.79 -9.62 -11.23
N PRO A 140 -14.11 -8.94 -10.12
CA PRO A 140 -15.12 -7.88 -10.11
C PRO A 140 -14.74 -6.75 -11.07
N SER A 141 -15.76 -6.18 -11.70
CA SER A 141 -15.69 -4.96 -12.50
C SER A 141 -16.18 -3.78 -11.67
N TYR A 142 -15.50 -2.64 -11.76
CA TYR A 142 -15.92 -1.41 -11.11
C TYR A 142 -16.44 -0.45 -12.18
N ARG A 143 -17.62 0.09 -11.95
CA ARG A 143 -18.21 1.14 -12.77
C ARG A 143 -18.26 2.40 -11.92
N CYS A 144 -17.74 3.48 -12.47
CA CYS A 144 -17.69 4.76 -11.81
C CYS A 144 -18.69 5.70 -12.47
N GLU A 145 -19.40 6.46 -11.64
CA GLU A 145 -20.40 7.42 -12.08
C GLU A 145 -20.06 8.79 -11.52
N TRP A 146 -20.05 9.79 -12.41
CA TRP A 146 -19.94 11.19 -12.07
C TRP A 146 -21.32 11.82 -12.11
N VAL A 147 -21.83 12.22 -10.95
CA VAL A 147 -23.11 12.92 -10.83
C VAL A 147 -22.83 14.43 -10.77
N PRO A 148 -23.22 15.21 -11.79
CA PRO A 148 -23.05 16.66 -11.76
C PRO A 148 -23.91 17.31 -10.68
N LEU A 149 -23.43 18.42 -10.12
CA LEU A 149 -24.17 19.20 -9.11
C LEU A 149 -25.44 19.84 -9.70
N ASP A 150 -25.38 20.17 -10.99
CA ASP A 150 -26.51 20.67 -11.76
C ASP A 150 -27.44 19.49 -12.13
N PRO A 151 -28.65 19.42 -11.57
CA PRO A 151 -29.57 18.30 -11.79
C PRO A 151 -30.12 18.24 -13.21
N THR A 152 -29.88 19.27 -14.03
CA THR A 152 -30.27 19.29 -15.45
C THR A 152 -29.28 18.55 -16.36
N LYS A 153 -28.11 18.16 -15.84
CA LYS A 153 -27.08 17.42 -16.57
C LYS A 153 -27.13 15.94 -16.23
N ASP A 154 -27.01 15.10 -17.25
CA ASP A 154 -27.01 13.66 -17.06
C ASP A 154 -25.73 13.18 -16.35
N PRO A 155 -25.83 12.18 -15.46
CA PRO A 155 -24.68 11.49 -14.91
C PRO A 155 -23.83 10.82 -15.99
N VAL A 156 -22.51 10.93 -15.86
CA VAL A 156 -21.56 10.30 -16.78
C VAL A 156 -21.01 9.05 -16.15
N SER A 157 -21.16 7.91 -16.82
CA SER A 157 -20.64 6.62 -16.37
C SER A 157 -19.44 6.16 -17.20
N THR A 158 -18.46 5.55 -16.55
CA THR A 158 -17.33 4.89 -17.23
C THR A 158 -16.86 3.66 -16.45
N THR A 159 -16.23 2.73 -17.14
CA THR A 159 -15.59 1.57 -16.51
C THR A 159 -14.30 2.01 -15.82
N GLY A 160 -14.13 1.61 -14.56
CA GLY A 160 -12.92 1.81 -13.78
C GLY A 160 -11.79 0.90 -14.24
N PHE A 161 -10.57 1.43 -14.25
CA PHE A 161 -9.38 0.61 -14.37
C PHE A 161 -8.85 0.26 -12.98
N LYS A 162 -8.93 -1.04 -12.65
CA LYS A 162 -8.45 -1.57 -11.39
C LYS A 162 -6.95 -1.78 -11.40
N ILE A 163 -6.26 -1.17 -10.44
CA ILE A 163 -4.87 -1.48 -10.11
C ILE A 163 -4.90 -2.29 -8.82
N LEU A 164 -4.48 -3.55 -8.91
CA LEU A 164 -4.28 -4.42 -7.76
C LEU A 164 -2.85 -4.27 -7.28
N THR A 165 -2.64 -3.43 -6.28
CA THR A 165 -1.34 -3.32 -5.64
C THR A 165 -1.27 -4.39 -4.55
N ASP A 166 -0.66 -5.51 -4.90
CA ASP A 166 -0.31 -6.57 -3.97
C ASP A 166 1.18 -6.52 -3.69
N TRP A 167 1.52 -5.83 -2.61
CA TRP A 167 2.91 -5.60 -2.20
C TRP A 167 3.54 -6.81 -1.49
N GLY A 168 2.96 -8.01 -1.60
CA GLY A 168 3.40 -9.21 -0.87
C GLY A 168 3.07 -9.17 0.64
N TYR A 169 2.42 -8.10 1.09
CA TYR A 169 1.95 -7.87 2.46
C TYR A 169 0.51 -8.36 2.69
N GLY A 170 -0.28 -8.54 1.63
CA GLY A 170 -1.68 -8.92 1.72
C GLY A 170 -1.93 -10.38 1.34
N ARG A 171 -2.25 -11.25 2.29
CA ARG A 171 -2.86 -12.55 1.98
C ARG A 171 -4.38 -12.52 1.97
N ILE A 172 -5.00 -11.40 2.34
CA ILE A 172 -6.44 -11.34 2.60
C ILE A 172 -7.06 -10.12 1.97
N TYR A 173 -6.42 -8.97 2.16
CA TYR A 173 -6.80 -7.72 1.54
C TYR A 173 -5.73 -7.30 0.53
N THR A 174 -6.18 -6.76 -0.60
CA THR A 174 -5.36 -6.07 -1.58
C THR A 174 -5.83 -4.63 -1.65
N THR A 175 -4.91 -3.71 -1.85
CA THR A 175 -5.30 -2.33 -2.14
C THR A 175 -5.72 -2.27 -3.59
N VAL A 176 -6.92 -1.74 -3.81
CA VAL A 176 -7.50 -1.54 -5.12
C VAL A 176 -7.51 -0.05 -5.36
N VAL A 177 -6.83 0.36 -6.42
CA VAL A 177 -6.93 1.72 -6.94
C VAL A 177 -7.71 1.64 -8.23
N GLU A 178 -8.96 2.09 -8.21
CA GLU A 178 -9.69 2.40 -9.43
C GLU A 178 -9.15 3.73 -9.91
N ARG A 179 -8.31 3.73 -10.95
CA ARG A 179 -7.63 4.94 -11.42
C ARG A 179 -8.29 5.47 -12.67
N PHE A 180 -8.57 6.76 -12.66
CA PHE A 180 -8.57 7.61 -13.83
C PHE A 180 -7.46 8.65 -13.60
N ASP A 181 -6.66 8.91 -14.64
CA ASP A 181 -5.23 9.24 -14.51
C ASP A 181 -4.85 10.43 -13.59
N GLY A 182 -3.69 10.27 -12.92
CA GLY A 182 -3.01 11.21 -12.01
C GLY A 182 -2.70 10.64 -10.61
N TYR A 183 -1.52 10.01 -10.41
CA TYR A 183 -1.04 9.59 -9.07
C TYR A 183 0.37 10.10 -8.77
N TYR A 184 0.61 10.24 -7.46
CA TYR A 184 1.80 10.73 -6.73
C TYR A 184 1.75 12.19 -6.28
N HIS A 185 1.02 13.09 -6.97
CA HIS A 185 0.97 14.52 -6.60
C HIS A 185 -0.11 14.90 -5.57
N ASN A 186 -0.94 13.94 -5.11
CA ASN A 186 -2.17 14.23 -4.37
C ASN A 186 -2.16 13.80 -2.90
N GLN A 187 -1.01 13.42 -2.33
CA GLN A 187 -0.94 12.87 -0.95
C GLN A 187 -1.50 13.84 0.12
N PHE A 188 -1.30 15.14 -0.06
CA PHE A 188 -1.89 16.15 0.84
C PHE A 188 -3.40 16.23 0.69
N MET A 189 -3.91 16.22 -0.55
CA MET A 189 -5.35 16.18 -0.79
C MET A 189 -5.97 14.92 -0.17
N VAL A 190 -5.28 13.79 -0.25
CA VAL A 190 -5.68 12.51 0.32
C VAL A 190 -5.94 12.57 1.82
N VAL A 191 -4.92 12.99 2.56
CA VAL A 191 -5.00 12.98 4.03
C VAL A 191 -5.96 14.05 4.54
N ASN A 192 -6.10 15.18 3.83
CA ASN A 192 -7.04 16.24 4.20
C ASN A 192 -8.50 15.87 3.87
N ASP A 193 -8.75 15.18 2.76
CA ASP A 193 -10.09 14.66 2.44
C ASP A 193 -10.58 13.70 3.54
N CYS A 194 -9.71 12.77 3.97
CA CYS A 194 -9.99 11.89 5.11
C CYS A 194 -10.25 12.69 6.40
N LEU A 195 -9.37 13.63 6.73
CA LEU A 195 -9.51 14.50 7.90
C LEU A 195 -10.89 15.18 7.93
N HIS A 196 -11.28 15.84 6.83
CA HIS A 196 -12.50 16.64 6.79
C HIS A 196 -13.76 15.80 6.77
N ARG A 197 -13.78 14.67 6.05
CA ARG A 197 -14.96 13.77 6.00
C ARG A 197 -15.30 13.15 7.35
N TYR A 198 -14.28 12.85 8.15
CA TYR A 198 -14.44 12.16 9.42
C TYR A 198 -14.18 13.06 10.64
N ARG A 199 -14.04 14.38 10.43
CA ARG A 199 -13.76 15.38 11.48
C ARG A 199 -14.64 15.24 12.71
N PHE A 200 -15.94 15.02 12.49
CA PHE A 200 -16.94 14.92 13.56
C PHE A 200 -17.38 13.48 13.84
N LYS A 201 -16.76 12.49 13.19
CA LYS A 201 -17.11 11.06 13.31
C LYS A 201 -16.08 10.26 14.12
N ALA A 202 -14.88 10.79 14.31
CA ALA A 202 -13.81 10.14 15.01
C ALA A 202 -13.29 11.01 16.17
N LYS A 203 -13.03 10.39 17.33
CA LYS A 203 -12.35 11.05 18.46
C LYS A 203 -10.85 11.19 18.19
N TRP A 204 -10.26 10.16 17.59
CA TRP A 204 -8.86 10.11 17.17
C TRP A 204 -8.76 9.61 15.74
N MET A 205 -7.84 10.18 14.98
CA MET A 205 -7.53 9.80 13.60
C MET A 205 -6.03 9.59 13.47
N PHE A 206 -5.65 8.47 12.85
CA PHE A 206 -4.27 8.07 12.64
C PHE A 206 -3.95 8.07 11.15
N PHE A 207 -2.77 8.55 10.79
CA PHE A 207 -2.28 8.57 9.40
C PHE A 207 -1.03 7.71 9.31
N PHE A 208 -1.11 6.60 8.55
CA PHE A 208 -0.05 5.62 8.37
C PHE A 208 0.03 5.13 6.92
N ASP A 209 1.24 4.72 6.54
CA ASP A 209 1.52 4.06 5.27
C ASP A 209 1.31 2.55 5.42
N VAL A 210 1.20 1.83 4.30
CA VAL A 210 0.85 0.39 4.33
C VAL A 210 2.00 -0.48 4.84
N ASP A 211 3.23 -0.01 4.74
CA ASP A 211 4.44 -0.64 5.28
C ASP A 211 4.77 -0.18 6.72
N GLU A 212 3.78 0.35 7.44
CA GLU A 212 3.93 0.81 8.81
C GLU A 212 3.01 0.05 9.76
N PHE A 213 3.59 -0.53 10.81
CA PHE A 213 2.88 -1.34 11.79
C PHE A 213 2.92 -0.68 13.17
N MET A 214 1.75 -0.36 13.72
CA MET A 214 1.66 0.13 15.09
C MET A 214 1.91 -0.98 16.10
N TYR A 215 2.59 -0.61 17.19
CA TYR A 215 2.81 -1.48 18.34
C TYR A 215 2.56 -0.71 19.63
N VAL A 216 1.75 -1.32 20.49
CA VAL A 216 1.48 -0.86 21.86
C VAL A 216 2.05 -1.91 22.82
N PRO A 217 2.83 -1.52 23.85
CA PRO A 217 3.35 -2.47 24.83
C PRO A 217 2.25 -3.25 25.55
N GLU A 218 2.53 -4.49 25.97
CA GLU A 218 1.55 -5.45 26.50
C GLU A 218 0.72 -4.96 27.70
N LYS A 219 1.25 -4.02 28.49
CA LYS A 219 0.56 -3.44 29.67
C LYS A 219 -0.44 -2.35 29.30
N GLU A 220 -0.45 -1.93 28.05
CA GLU A 220 -1.26 -0.84 27.52
C GLU A 220 -2.14 -1.34 26.38
N THR A 221 -3.19 -0.59 26.08
CA THR A 221 -4.03 -0.79 24.91
C THR A 221 -4.04 0.48 24.08
N ILE A 222 -4.40 0.39 22.79
CA ILE A 222 -4.56 1.60 21.98
C ILE A 222 -5.57 2.57 22.62
N LYS A 223 -6.60 2.03 23.28
CA LYS A 223 -7.62 2.79 24.01
C LYS A 223 -7.02 3.54 25.20
N SER A 224 -6.26 2.86 26.07
CA SER A 224 -5.63 3.51 27.23
C SER A 224 -4.60 4.57 26.82
N VAL A 225 -3.86 4.34 25.73
CA VAL A 225 -2.97 5.36 25.15
C VAL A 225 -3.75 6.60 24.74
N MET A 226 -4.83 6.44 23.98
CA MET A 226 -5.69 7.55 23.52
C MET A 226 -6.36 8.30 24.68
N GLU A 227 -6.84 7.60 25.70
CA GLU A 227 -7.43 8.20 26.91
C GLU A 227 -6.38 8.99 27.70
N SER A 228 -5.16 8.45 27.83
CA SER A 228 -4.07 9.13 28.54
C SER A 228 -3.56 10.41 27.85
N LEU A 229 -3.96 10.64 26.59
CA LEU A 229 -3.53 11.77 25.77
C LEU A 229 -4.70 12.68 25.35
N GLU A 230 -5.85 12.54 26.00
CA GLU A 230 -7.08 13.28 25.67
C GLU A 230 -6.96 14.81 25.81
N GLU A 231 -6.07 15.29 26.69
CA GLU A 231 -5.78 16.73 26.82
C GLU A 231 -5.00 17.32 25.61
N TYR A 232 -4.45 16.47 24.74
CA TYR A 232 -3.67 16.87 23.56
C TYR A 232 -4.50 16.72 22.30
N SER A 233 -4.35 17.68 21.38
CA SER A 233 -5.00 17.64 20.08
C SER A 233 -4.21 16.81 19.06
N GLN A 234 -2.92 16.57 19.32
CA GLN A 234 -2.08 15.70 18.51
C GLN A 234 -1.03 15.01 19.39
N PHE A 235 -0.65 13.79 19.03
CA PHE A 235 0.60 13.21 19.51
C PHE A 235 1.41 12.57 18.37
N THR A 236 2.74 12.64 18.46
CA THR A 236 3.64 12.00 17.50
C THR A 236 4.16 10.69 18.03
N ILE A 237 4.25 9.70 17.15
CA ILE A 237 4.65 8.32 17.39
C ILE A 237 6.04 8.12 16.81
N GLU A 238 6.94 7.55 17.61
CA GLU A 238 8.31 7.31 17.21
C GLU A 238 8.43 6.13 16.25
N GLN A 239 9.30 6.31 15.26
CA GLN A 239 9.63 5.31 14.26
C GLN A 239 10.67 4.31 14.76
N MET A 240 10.36 3.02 14.59
CA MET A 240 11.30 1.90 14.63
C MET A 240 11.64 1.54 13.17
N PRO A 241 12.77 2.03 12.63
CA PRO A 241 13.15 1.82 11.23
C PRO A 241 13.60 0.37 11.00
N MET A 242 12.85 -0.38 10.19
CA MET A 242 13.14 -1.78 9.89
C MET A 242 13.79 -1.92 8.52
N SER A 243 14.80 -2.77 8.43
CA SER A 243 15.42 -3.12 7.17
C SER A 243 14.49 -4.00 6.34
N SER A 244 14.27 -3.59 5.10
CA SER A 244 13.59 -4.41 4.09
C SER A 244 14.56 -5.31 3.30
N ARG A 245 15.87 -5.20 3.51
CA ARG A 245 16.90 -5.88 2.70
C ARG A 245 17.62 -7.01 3.42
N ILE A 246 17.62 -6.97 4.76
CA ILE A 246 18.29 -7.94 5.63
C ILE A 246 17.22 -8.67 6.43
N CYS A 247 17.25 -9.99 6.40
CA CYS A 247 16.25 -10.82 7.06
C CYS A 247 16.88 -11.82 8.02
N TYR A 248 16.14 -12.11 9.09
CA TYR A 248 16.55 -13.02 10.14
C TYR A 248 16.39 -14.49 9.72
N SER A 249 17.45 -15.27 9.87
CA SER A 249 17.53 -16.67 9.46
C SER A 249 17.65 -17.67 10.60
N GLY A 250 17.37 -17.28 11.85
CA GLY A 250 17.46 -18.18 13.01
C GLY A 250 16.54 -19.40 12.98
N ASP A 251 15.47 -19.36 12.17
CA ASP A 251 14.61 -20.54 11.94
C ASP A 251 15.17 -21.50 10.87
N GLY A 252 16.31 -21.16 10.25
CA GLY A 252 16.86 -21.81 9.07
C GLY A 252 16.40 -21.14 7.76
N PRO A 253 17.30 -20.97 6.75
CA PRO A 253 17.02 -20.22 5.52
C PRO A 253 15.73 -20.63 4.80
N ALA A 254 15.51 -21.95 4.62
CA ALA A 254 14.33 -22.46 3.93
C ALA A 254 13.01 -22.13 4.65
N ARG A 255 13.02 -22.07 5.98
CA ARG A 255 11.84 -21.73 6.79
C ARG A 255 11.60 -20.22 6.76
N THR A 256 12.65 -19.40 6.80
CA THR A 256 12.55 -17.93 6.73
C THR A 256 11.79 -17.45 5.50
N TYR A 257 12.04 -18.03 4.31
CA TYR A 257 11.34 -17.63 3.09
C TYR A 257 9.81 -17.88 3.13
N ARG A 258 9.33 -18.81 3.96
CA ARG A 258 7.90 -19.11 4.11
C ARG A 258 7.19 -18.21 5.14
N LYS A 259 7.94 -17.45 5.92
CA LYS A 259 7.43 -16.52 6.93
C LYS A 259 6.85 -15.26 6.27
N TRP A 260 5.96 -14.58 6.98
CA TRP A 260 5.40 -13.30 6.58
C TRP A 260 6.49 -12.22 6.65
N GLY A 261 6.31 -11.14 5.89
CA GLY A 261 7.31 -10.06 5.75
C GLY A 261 7.86 -9.58 7.09
N PHE A 262 6.98 -9.17 8.00
CA PHE A 262 7.38 -8.64 9.30
C PHE A 262 8.00 -9.66 10.26
N GLU A 263 7.81 -10.97 10.02
CA GLU A 263 8.46 -12.02 10.83
C GLU A 263 9.92 -12.23 10.42
N LYS A 264 10.24 -11.98 9.15
CA LYS A 264 11.59 -12.19 8.60
C LYS A 264 12.41 -10.91 8.54
N MET A 265 11.79 -9.76 8.31
CA MET A 265 12.44 -8.44 8.34
C MET A 265 12.57 -7.93 9.79
N ALA A 266 13.40 -8.59 10.58
CA ALA A 266 13.52 -8.34 12.03
C ALA A 266 14.75 -7.50 12.41
N TYR A 267 15.40 -6.84 11.46
CA TYR A 267 16.58 -6.02 11.73
C TYR A 267 16.24 -4.53 11.77
N ARG A 268 16.42 -3.91 12.94
CA ARG A 268 16.18 -2.47 13.16
C ARG A 268 17.46 -1.67 12.93
N ASP A 269 17.36 -0.59 12.16
CA ASP A 269 18.44 0.38 11.99
C ASP A 269 18.66 1.18 13.28
N VAL A 270 19.89 1.15 13.80
CA VAL A 270 20.27 1.87 15.04
C VAL A 270 21.19 3.06 14.79
N LYS A 271 21.39 3.45 13.53
CA LYS A 271 22.16 4.65 13.18
C LYS A 271 21.53 5.87 13.85
N LYS A 272 22.35 6.65 14.57
CA LYS A 272 21.88 7.93 15.13
C LYS A 272 21.80 8.95 13.99
N VAL A 273 20.63 9.53 13.80
CA VAL A 273 20.37 10.60 12.84
C VAL A 273 19.76 11.80 13.56
N PRO A 274 19.99 13.05 13.10
CA PRO A 274 19.49 14.26 13.77
C PRO A 274 17.96 14.31 13.89
N ARG A 275 17.26 13.75 12.90
CA ARG A 275 15.80 13.70 12.85
C ARG A 275 15.38 12.41 12.15
N ARG A 276 14.46 11.67 12.78
CA ARG A 276 13.73 10.57 12.13
C ARG A 276 12.31 11.04 11.81
N ASP A 277 11.73 10.45 10.78
CA ASP A 277 10.34 10.68 10.46
C ASP A 277 9.46 10.19 11.59
N ARG A 278 8.30 10.84 11.73
CA ARG A 278 7.31 10.50 12.73
C ARG A 278 5.99 10.27 12.01
N LYS A 279 5.19 9.43 12.62
CA LYS A 279 3.75 9.38 12.35
C LYS A 279 3.02 9.96 13.54
N TYR A 280 1.74 10.18 13.40
CA TYR A 280 1.02 10.97 14.37
C TYR A 280 -0.46 10.61 14.36
N ALA A 281 -1.10 10.90 15.47
CA ALA A 281 -2.53 10.84 15.62
C ALA A 281 -3.06 12.19 16.05
N VAL A 282 -4.27 12.52 15.62
CA VAL A 282 -4.91 13.80 15.90
C VAL A 282 -6.32 13.60 16.41
N GLN A 283 -6.78 14.54 17.23
CA GLN A 283 -8.20 14.76 17.44
C GLN A 283 -8.70 15.63 16.28
N PRO A 284 -9.46 15.07 15.32
CA PRO A 284 -9.64 15.73 14.03
C PRO A 284 -10.50 17.01 14.10
N GLN A 285 -11.30 17.18 15.17
CA GLN A 285 -12.07 18.40 15.44
C GLN A 285 -11.18 19.64 15.63
N ASN A 286 -9.95 19.44 16.14
CA ASN A 286 -9.02 20.52 16.46
C ASN A 286 -7.97 20.74 15.36
N VAL A 287 -8.04 20.00 14.25
CA VAL A 287 -7.04 20.08 13.17
C VAL A 287 -7.67 20.70 11.93
N PHE A 288 -7.06 21.77 11.41
CA PHE A 288 -7.51 22.47 10.22
C PHE A 288 -6.96 21.83 8.94
N ALA A 289 -5.69 21.42 8.96
CA ALA A 289 -5.04 20.78 7.82
C ALA A 289 -3.92 19.84 8.27
N THR A 290 -3.71 18.76 7.52
CA THR A 290 -2.76 17.71 7.86
C THR A 290 -1.85 17.29 6.71
N GLY A 291 -0.69 16.68 7.03
CA GLY A 291 0.31 16.24 6.06
C GLY A 291 0.77 14.79 6.27
N VAL A 292 1.74 14.31 5.50
CA VAL A 292 2.12 12.88 5.54
C VAL A 292 2.84 12.47 6.84
N HIS A 293 3.58 13.41 7.45
CA HIS A 293 4.39 13.15 8.65
C HIS A 293 3.98 13.98 9.89
N MET A 294 3.18 15.04 9.69
CA MET A 294 2.63 15.85 10.78
C MET A 294 1.46 16.71 10.28
N SER A 295 0.63 17.20 11.20
CA SER A 295 -0.32 18.26 10.87
C SER A 295 0.35 19.63 10.76
N GLN A 296 -0.21 20.48 9.90
CA GLN A 296 0.35 21.81 9.61
C GLN A 296 -0.31 22.90 10.45
N ASN A 297 -1.63 22.80 10.65
CA ASN A 297 -2.40 23.79 11.39
C ASN A 297 -3.42 23.09 12.30
N LEU A 298 -3.28 23.29 13.61
CA LEU A 298 -4.14 22.72 14.63
C LEU A 298 -4.29 23.69 15.80
N GLN A 299 -5.42 23.59 16.49
CA GLN A 299 -5.67 24.24 17.77
C GLN A 299 -5.34 23.27 18.92
N GLY A 300 -4.71 23.76 20.00
CA GLY A 300 -4.43 22.98 21.19
C GLY A 300 -2.98 22.45 21.30
N LYS A 301 -2.74 21.64 22.33
CA LYS A 301 -1.39 21.14 22.66
C LYS A 301 -1.01 19.93 21.80
N THR A 302 0.28 19.80 21.50
CA THR A 302 0.85 18.60 20.85
C THR A 302 1.78 17.87 21.82
N TYR A 303 1.70 16.55 21.85
CA TYR A 303 2.57 15.68 22.64
C TYR A 303 3.61 14.98 21.75
N HIS A 304 4.88 15.02 22.15
CA HIS A 304 5.98 14.49 21.33
C HIS A 304 6.75 13.32 21.93
N LYS A 305 6.41 12.89 23.15
CA LYS A 305 7.18 11.91 23.94
C LYS A 305 6.43 10.59 24.12
N ALA A 306 5.90 10.05 23.04
CA ALA A 306 5.05 8.87 23.08
C ALA A 306 5.83 7.53 23.04
N GLU A 307 7.16 7.56 23.06
CA GLU A 307 8.04 6.40 22.81
C GLU A 307 7.78 5.22 23.77
N SER A 308 7.42 5.54 25.02
CA SER A 308 7.08 4.55 26.05
C SER A 308 5.64 4.03 25.96
N LYS A 309 4.76 4.74 25.25
CA LYS A 309 3.31 4.44 25.15
C LYS A 309 2.96 3.72 23.85
N ILE A 310 3.53 4.16 22.73
CA ILE A 310 3.20 3.66 21.39
C ILE A 310 4.36 3.93 20.43
N ARG A 311 4.58 2.98 19.53
CA ARG A 311 5.62 3.05 18.50
C ARG A 311 5.07 2.54 17.18
N TYR A 312 5.73 2.85 16.07
CA TYR A 312 5.42 2.22 14.80
C TYR A 312 6.69 1.66 14.15
N PHE A 313 6.57 0.53 13.48
CA PHE A 313 7.64 -0.14 12.77
C PHE A 313 7.49 0.13 11.27
N HIS A 314 8.49 0.75 10.68
CA HIS A 314 8.45 1.19 9.28
C HIS A 314 9.41 0.37 8.44
N TYR A 315 8.86 -0.38 7.48
CA TYR A 315 9.60 -1.25 6.56
C TYR A 315 9.91 -0.53 5.25
N HIS A 316 10.71 0.54 5.34
CA HIS A 316 10.91 1.46 4.24
C HIS A 316 11.35 0.77 2.92
N GLY A 317 10.72 1.17 1.82
CA GLY A 317 11.02 0.66 0.48
C GLY A 317 10.53 -0.76 0.19
N SER A 318 9.85 -1.39 1.14
CA SER A 318 9.30 -2.73 0.97
C SER A 318 8.15 -2.75 -0.05
N ILE A 319 7.31 -1.71 -0.08
CA ILE A 319 6.18 -1.58 -1.02
C ILE A 319 6.59 -1.43 -2.48
N SER A 320 7.77 -0.86 -2.74
CA SER A 320 8.29 -0.70 -4.11
C SER A 320 8.81 -2.01 -4.71
N GLN A 321 8.99 -3.04 -3.89
CA GLN A 321 9.67 -4.27 -4.28
C GLN A 321 8.66 -5.40 -4.54
N ARG A 322 8.46 -5.76 -5.81
CA ARG A 322 7.50 -6.83 -6.21
C ARG A 322 7.99 -8.27 -5.98
N ARG A 323 9.28 -8.45 -5.68
CA ARG A 323 9.89 -9.79 -5.47
C ARG A 323 10.26 -9.96 -4.00
N GLU A 324 10.63 -11.18 -3.62
CA GLU A 324 11.16 -11.48 -2.28
C GLU A 324 12.21 -10.43 -1.84
N PRO A 325 11.93 -9.65 -0.77
CA PRO A 325 12.82 -8.61 -0.30
C PRO A 325 14.02 -9.16 0.47
N CYS A 326 13.91 -10.36 1.06
CA CYS A 326 14.98 -11.01 1.81
C CYS A 326 16.09 -11.60 0.91
N ARG A 327 16.99 -10.75 0.43
CA ARG A 327 18.17 -11.17 -0.36
C ARG A 327 19.39 -11.49 0.50
N HIS A 328 19.47 -10.90 1.68
CA HIS A 328 20.53 -11.12 2.64
C HIS A 328 19.96 -11.72 3.91
N LEU A 329 20.47 -12.89 4.29
CA LEU A 329 20.09 -13.60 5.50
C LEU A 329 21.18 -13.44 6.55
N SER A 330 20.79 -13.20 7.79
CA SER A 330 21.69 -13.21 8.94
C SER A 330 21.00 -13.81 10.17
N ASN A 331 21.79 -14.40 11.06
CA ASN A 331 21.35 -14.89 12.36
C ASN A 331 21.97 -14.11 13.52
N ASP A 332 22.83 -13.14 13.23
CA ASP A 332 23.54 -12.42 14.28
C ASP A 332 22.61 -11.43 14.99
N SER A 333 22.84 -11.20 16.27
CA SER A 333 22.10 -10.19 17.04
C SER A 333 22.42 -8.76 16.60
N ARG A 334 23.58 -8.56 15.95
CA ARG A 334 24.05 -7.29 15.39
C ARG A 334 24.67 -7.53 14.02
N VAL A 335 24.30 -6.70 13.05
CA VAL A 335 24.78 -6.81 11.67
C VAL A 335 25.14 -5.43 11.17
N VAL A 336 26.29 -5.30 10.49
CA VAL A 336 26.62 -4.10 9.73
C VAL A 336 26.41 -4.41 8.25
N PHE A 337 25.59 -3.61 7.58
CA PHE A 337 25.28 -3.78 6.15
C PHE A 337 25.30 -2.42 5.47
N GLU A 338 26.06 -2.30 4.38
CA GLU A 338 26.25 -1.03 3.64
C GLU A 338 26.64 0.15 4.57
N ASN A 339 27.57 -0.09 5.49
CA ASN A 339 28.03 0.89 6.50
C ASN A 339 26.94 1.37 7.49
N ASN A 340 25.79 0.71 7.54
CA ASN A 340 24.74 0.99 8.52
C ASN A 340 24.67 -0.14 9.57
N PRO A 341 24.66 0.19 10.87
CA PRO A 341 24.50 -0.79 11.93
C PRO A 341 23.03 -1.13 12.16
N TYR A 342 22.75 -2.43 12.27
CA TYR A 342 21.44 -2.99 12.57
C TYR A 342 21.52 -3.89 13.80
N VAL A 343 20.41 -3.96 14.54
CA VAL A 343 20.22 -4.90 15.65
C VAL A 343 19.00 -5.76 15.41
N LEU A 344 19.04 -7.01 15.85
CA LEU A 344 17.87 -7.88 15.84
C LEU A 344 16.82 -7.35 16.80
N ASP A 345 15.64 -7.05 16.28
CA ASP A 345 14.46 -6.60 17.02
C ASP A 345 13.28 -7.52 16.67
N THR A 346 12.93 -8.40 17.61
CA THR A 346 11.89 -9.40 17.43
C THR A 346 10.50 -8.91 17.85
N THR A 347 10.33 -7.65 18.27
CA THR A 347 9.08 -7.15 18.85
C THR A 347 7.84 -7.44 17.99
N ILE A 348 7.87 -7.08 16.70
CA ILE A 348 6.77 -7.37 15.77
C ILE A 348 6.72 -8.85 15.34
N ARG A 349 7.89 -9.50 15.28
CA ARG A 349 7.99 -10.92 14.92
C ARG A 349 7.30 -11.80 15.96
N ASP A 350 7.47 -11.50 17.24
CA ASP A 350 6.99 -12.31 18.36
C ASP A 350 5.46 -12.28 18.47
N VAL A 351 4.83 -11.17 18.07
CA VAL A 351 3.35 -11.09 17.97
C VAL A 351 2.80 -11.76 16.69
N GLY A 352 3.67 -12.20 15.78
CA GLY A 352 3.27 -12.71 14.46
C GLY A 352 2.35 -13.93 14.51
N LEU A 353 2.52 -14.82 15.49
CA LEU A 353 1.61 -15.96 15.67
C LEU A 353 0.21 -15.51 16.08
N ALA A 354 0.12 -14.57 17.03
CA ALA A 354 -1.16 -14.03 17.50
C ALA A 354 -1.91 -13.33 16.37
N VAL A 355 -1.20 -12.52 15.57
CA VAL A 355 -1.75 -11.87 14.37
C VAL A 355 -2.27 -12.92 13.38
N LYS A 356 -1.47 -13.92 13.03
CA LYS A 356 -1.89 -14.99 12.12
C LYS A 356 -3.11 -15.75 12.62
N MET A 357 -3.17 -16.08 13.91
CA MET A 357 -4.32 -16.76 14.50
C MET A 357 -5.57 -15.88 14.46
N PHE A 358 -5.43 -14.58 14.77
CA PHE A 358 -6.52 -13.62 14.64
C PHE A 358 -7.03 -13.57 13.18
N GLU A 359 -6.14 -13.40 12.21
CA GLU A 359 -6.50 -13.38 10.79
C GLU A 359 -7.16 -14.69 10.34
N MET A 360 -6.63 -15.84 10.74
CA MET A 360 -7.23 -17.15 10.45
C MET A 360 -8.61 -17.33 11.06
N ARG A 361 -8.84 -16.86 12.30
CA ARG A 361 -10.16 -16.94 12.95
C ARG A 361 -11.18 -16.00 12.28
N THR A 362 -10.73 -14.83 11.83
CA THR A 362 -11.59 -13.81 11.23
C THR A 362 -11.93 -14.12 9.77
N ILE A 363 -10.98 -14.67 9.01
CA ILE A 363 -11.11 -14.87 7.55
C ILE A 363 -11.27 -16.35 7.14
N GLY A 364 -10.83 -17.28 7.98
CA GLY A 364 -10.90 -18.72 7.73
C GLY A 364 -9.86 -19.23 6.73
N ASP A 365 -10.03 -20.48 6.29
CA ASP A 365 -9.04 -21.23 5.49
C ASP A 365 -8.71 -20.62 4.11
N ARG A 366 -9.48 -19.64 3.65
CA ARG A 366 -9.17 -18.87 2.43
C ARG A 366 -7.81 -18.17 2.52
N LEU A 367 -7.41 -17.76 3.72
CA LEU A 367 -6.10 -17.15 3.98
C LEU A 367 -4.95 -18.12 3.64
N LEU A 368 -5.11 -19.42 3.91
CA LEU A 368 -4.08 -20.43 3.65
C LEU A 368 -3.84 -20.67 2.15
N ARG A 369 -4.89 -20.46 1.34
CA ARG A 369 -4.84 -20.69 -0.12
C ARG A 369 -4.41 -19.45 -0.90
N THR A 370 -4.25 -18.31 -0.24
CA THR A 370 -3.87 -17.08 -0.91
C THR A 370 -2.37 -17.09 -1.18
N ARG A 371 -2.02 -17.24 -2.46
CA ARG A 371 -0.62 -17.18 -2.93
C ARG A 371 -0.09 -15.75 -2.83
N GLN A 372 1.19 -15.64 -2.50
CA GLN A 372 1.95 -14.38 -2.57
C GLN A 372 2.24 -14.02 -4.02
#